data_AF-A0A429BP75-F1
#
_entry.id   AF-A0A429BP75-F1
#
_cell.length_a   1.000
_cell.length_b   1.000
_cell.length_c   1.000
_cell.angle_alpha   90.00
_cell.angle_beta   90.00
_cell.angle_gamma   90.00
#
_symmetry.space_group_name_H-M   'P 1'
#
loop_
_entity.id
_entity.type
_entity.pdbx_description
1 polymer ?
#
loop_
_entity_poly.entity_id
_entity_poly.type
_entity_poly.pdbx_seq_one_letter_code
_entity_poly.pdbx_strand_id
1 'polypeptide(L)'
;MIADTCPTCSTRRPDERTTMIDRSAAERIALEFARELLPQYDPEELVLNDEAAIEKPYGWLLVFTTAAFLHTRDWEDALLGAGPLLVLREDGQVVVLPTFYSEEDALRAYEEGRLDEGFEQAE
;
A
#
# COMPACT_ATOMS: atom_id res chain seq x y z
N MET A 1 16.47 49.87 -3.64
CA MET A 1 16.88 49.21 -2.39
C MET A 1 16.07 47.92 -2.29
N ILE A 2 16.77 46.78 -2.15
CA ILE A 2 16.35 45.39 -1.84
C ILE A 2 15.29 44.77 -2.81
N ALA A 3 15.57 43.78 -3.68
CA ALA A 3 16.13 42.42 -3.55
C ALA A 3 15.25 41.45 -2.73
N ASP A 4 15.20 40.18 -3.18
CA ASP A 4 14.47 38.99 -2.69
C ASP A 4 13.01 38.75 -3.21
N THR A 5 12.54 37.60 -3.71
CA THR A 5 13.12 36.28 -4.04
C THR A 5 12.09 35.42 -4.81
N CYS A 6 12.62 34.50 -5.64
CA CYS A 6 12.05 33.26 -6.21
C CYS A 6 11.11 33.29 -7.45
N PRO A 7 11.64 32.87 -8.63
CA PRO A 7 10.89 32.54 -9.84
C PRO A 7 10.61 31.02 -9.97
N THR A 8 10.20 30.35 -8.88
CA THR A 8 9.97 28.89 -8.89
C THR A 8 8.79 28.51 -8.01
N CYS A 9 7.57 28.84 -8.45
CA CYS A 9 6.44 28.00 -8.10
C CYS A 9 6.18 27.09 -9.28
N SER A 10 7.08 26.10 -9.44
CA SER A 10 6.82 24.92 -10.22
C SER A 10 5.67 24.18 -9.53
N THR A 11 4.43 24.62 -9.74
CA THR A 11 3.26 23.77 -9.54
C THR A 11 3.40 22.63 -10.53
N ARG A 12 4.07 21.59 -10.02
CA ARG A 12 4.20 20.26 -10.58
C ARG A 12 2.80 19.89 -11.10
N ARG A 13 2.64 19.91 -12.43
CA ARG A 13 1.44 19.38 -13.06
C ARG A 13 1.34 17.92 -12.63
N PRO A 14 0.23 17.45 -12.04
CA PRO A 14 -0.06 16.03 -12.08
C PRO A 14 -0.23 15.69 -13.55
N ASP A 15 0.70 14.87 -14.02
CA ASP A 15 0.77 14.30 -15.35
C ASP A 15 -0.55 13.63 -15.74
N GLU A 16 -1.31 14.35 -16.54
CA GLU A 16 -2.33 13.79 -17.40
C GLU A 16 -1.66 12.88 -18.46
N ARG A 17 -2.15 11.64 -18.57
CA ARG A 17 -2.01 10.70 -19.72
C ARG A 17 -0.97 9.57 -19.61
N THR A 18 -1.04 8.75 -18.57
CA THR A 18 -0.86 7.28 -18.70
C THR A 18 -1.84 6.60 -17.75
N THR A 19 -2.60 5.63 -18.23
CA THR A 19 -3.44 4.72 -17.42
C THR A 19 -2.53 3.81 -16.61
N MET A 20 -1.82 4.39 -15.64
CA MET A 20 -0.97 3.69 -14.68
C MET A 20 -1.00 4.48 -13.39
N ILE A 21 -1.26 3.78 -12.29
CA ILE A 21 -1.36 4.36 -10.96
C ILE A 21 0.05 4.74 -10.51
N ASP A 22 0.21 5.85 -9.77
CA ASP A 22 1.49 6.22 -9.14
C ASP A 22 1.56 5.68 -7.70
N ARG A 23 2.77 5.60 -7.11
CA ARG A 23 2.96 5.15 -5.72
C ARG A 23 2.04 5.88 -4.74
N SER A 24 1.92 7.20 -4.84
CA SER A 24 1.04 7.96 -3.93
C SER A 24 -0.45 7.66 -4.11
N ALA A 25 -0.85 7.15 -5.28
CA ALA A 25 -2.21 6.66 -5.49
C ALA A 25 -2.37 5.22 -5.01
N ALA A 26 -1.36 4.36 -5.18
CA ALA A 26 -1.34 3.01 -4.63
C ALA A 26 -1.41 3.01 -3.10
N GLU A 27 -0.66 3.88 -2.43
CA GLU A 27 -0.68 4.06 -0.98
C GLU A 27 -2.08 4.44 -0.47
N ARG A 28 -2.76 5.34 -1.19
CA ARG A 28 -4.13 5.76 -0.85
C ARG A 28 -5.12 4.60 -1.00
N ILE A 29 -5.03 3.87 -2.10
CA ILE A 29 -5.91 2.73 -2.38
C ILE A 29 -5.71 1.64 -1.32
N ALA A 30 -4.46 1.31 -0.99
CA ALA A 30 -4.15 0.32 0.03
C ALA A 30 -4.66 0.74 1.42
N LEU A 31 -4.51 2.02 1.79
CA LEU A 31 -4.98 2.52 3.07
C LEU A 31 -6.51 2.51 3.16
N GLU A 32 -7.21 2.96 2.13
CA GLU A 32 -8.68 2.92 2.08
C GLU A 32 -9.17 1.48 2.14
N PHE A 33 -8.55 0.57 1.38
CA PHE A 33 -8.89 -0.86 1.41
C PHE A 33 -8.64 -1.48 2.79
N ALA A 34 -7.53 -1.14 3.46
CA ALA A 34 -7.25 -1.61 4.82
C ALA A 34 -8.31 -1.13 5.82
N ARG A 35 -8.78 0.12 5.68
CA ARG A 35 -9.84 0.69 6.53
C ARG A 35 -11.19 0.00 6.30
N GLU A 36 -11.50 -0.38 5.06
CA GLU A 36 -12.69 -1.17 4.74
C GLU A 36 -12.60 -2.61 5.25
N LEU A 37 -11.41 -3.22 5.19
CA LEU A 37 -11.16 -4.58 5.65
C LEU A 37 -11.23 -4.69 7.19
N LEU A 38 -10.86 -3.62 7.89
CA LEU A 38 -10.73 -3.58 9.35
C LEU A 38 -11.52 -2.41 9.97
N PRO A 39 -12.86 -2.40 9.86
CA PRO A 39 -13.70 -1.32 10.38
C PRO A 39 -13.67 -1.20 11.90
N GLN A 40 -13.14 -2.21 12.61
CA GLN A 40 -12.98 -2.22 14.06
C GLN A 40 -11.76 -1.45 14.56
N TYR A 41 -10.84 -1.04 13.68
CA TYR A 41 -9.68 -0.24 14.03
C TYR A 41 -9.91 1.22 13.63
N ASP A 42 -9.36 2.13 14.44
CA ASP A 42 -9.40 3.55 14.10
C ASP A 42 -8.55 3.81 12.84
N PRO A 43 -9.08 4.58 11.88
CA PRO A 43 -8.39 4.83 10.61
C PRO A 43 -7.09 5.62 10.79
N GLU A 44 -6.94 6.34 11.90
CA GLU A 44 -5.72 7.07 12.26
C GLU A 44 -4.65 6.15 12.86
N GLU A 45 -5.04 4.96 13.34
CA GLU A 45 -4.11 3.97 13.87
C GLU A 45 -3.50 3.10 12.76
N LEU A 46 -4.22 2.90 11.65
CA LEU A 46 -3.73 2.16 10.50
C LEU A 46 -2.70 2.99 9.71
N VAL A 47 -1.48 2.49 9.65
CA VAL A 47 -0.34 3.13 8.98
C VAL A 47 0.36 2.14 8.06
N LEU A 48 0.93 2.65 6.97
CA LEU A 48 1.76 1.84 6.07
C LEU A 48 3.15 1.65 6.66
N ASN A 49 3.63 0.41 6.66
CA ASN A 49 5.00 0.08 7.01
C ASN A 49 5.89 0.20 5.77
N ASP A 50 6.46 1.39 5.58
CA ASP A 50 7.34 1.69 4.43
C ASP A 50 8.59 0.79 4.39
N GLU A 51 9.08 0.32 5.55
CA GLU A 51 10.25 -0.57 5.63
C GLU A 51 9.98 -1.94 5.02
N ALA A 52 8.72 -2.41 5.05
CA ALA A 52 8.29 -3.68 4.48
C ALA A 52 7.65 -3.51 3.08
N ALA A 53 7.55 -2.29 2.59
CA ALA A 53 6.98 -2.02 1.27
C ALA A 53 7.95 -2.46 0.16
N ILE A 54 7.45 -3.18 -0.84
CA ILE A 54 8.24 -3.65 -1.98
C ILE A 54 7.66 -3.06 -3.26
N GLU A 55 8.50 -2.31 -3.98
CA GLU A 55 8.16 -1.79 -5.30
C GLU A 55 8.51 -2.81 -6.40
N LYS A 56 7.56 -3.08 -7.29
CA LYS A 56 7.72 -3.94 -8.46
C LYS A 56 7.27 -3.18 -9.73
N PRO A 57 7.76 -3.58 -10.92
CA PRO A 57 7.37 -2.92 -12.17
C PRO A 57 5.86 -3.01 -12.45
N TYR A 58 5.19 -4.05 -11.94
CA TYR A 58 3.75 -4.29 -12.09
C TYR A 58 2.89 -3.72 -10.95
N GLY A 59 3.48 -3.23 -9.86
CA GLY A 59 2.71 -2.77 -8.70
C GLY A 59 3.52 -2.55 -7.43
N TRP A 60 2.82 -2.23 -6.35
CA TRP A 60 3.41 -1.98 -5.04
C TRP A 60 2.84 -2.94 -4.00
N LEU A 61 3.73 -3.66 -3.33
CA LEU A 61 3.39 -4.43 -2.15
C LEU A 61 3.46 -3.50 -0.94
N LEU A 62 2.33 -3.29 -0.29
CA LEU A 62 2.17 -2.39 0.84
C LEU A 62 1.67 -3.18 2.04
N VAL A 63 2.43 -3.13 3.13
CA VAL A 63 2.05 -3.73 4.40
C VAL A 63 1.46 -2.63 5.28
N PHE A 64 0.26 -2.84 5.80
CA PHE A 64 -0.36 -1.94 6.77
C PHE A 64 -0.26 -2.56 8.17
N THR A 65 -0.10 -1.70 9.17
CA THR A 65 0.03 -2.10 10.57
C THR A 65 -0.52 -0.99 11.46
N THR A 66 -0.51 -1.19 12.78
CA THR A 66 -0.92 -0.15 13.73
C THR A 66 0.26 0.77 14.08
N ALA A 67 -0.01 2.05 14.33
CA ALA A 67 0.99 2.98 14.83
C ALA A 67 1.60 2.50 16.16
N ALA A 68 0.79 1.83 17.00
CA ALA A 68 1.22 1.18 18.22
C ALA A 68 2.31 0.12 17.94
N PHE A 69 2.08 -0.79 16.99
CA PHE A 69 3.04 -1.83 16.61
C PHE A 69 4.37 -1.26 16.13
N LEU A 70 4.37 -0.18 15.35
CA LEU A 70 5.61 0.46 14.91
C LEU A 70 6.45 0.97 16.09
N HIS A 71 5.79 1.40 17.17
CA HIS A 71 6.43 1.98 18.33
C HIS A 71 6.85 0.91 19.36
N THR A 72 5.95 -0.03 19.66
CA THR A 72 6.16 -1.07 20.69
C THR A 72 6.96 -2.24 20.14
N ARG A 73 6.84 -2.53 18.83
CA ARG A 73 7.29 -3.78 18.18
C ARG A 73 6.77 -5.02 18.91
N ASP A 74 5.71 -4.86 19.69
CA ASP A 74 5.12 -5.94 20.45
C ASP A 74 4.13 -6.70 19.57
N TRP A 75 4.25 -8.01 19.57
CA TRP A 75 3.44 -8.89 18.73
C TRP A 75 1.97 -8.91 19.18
N GLU A 76 1.66 -8.46 20.40
CA GLU A 76 0.29 -8.28 20.88
C GLU A 76 -0.41 -7.07 20.21
N ASP A 77 0.36 -6.06 19.78
CA ASP A 77 -0.12 -4.91 19.00
C ASP A 77 -0.10 -5.19 17.48
N ALA A 78 0.47 -6.33 17.07
CA ALA A 78 0.57 -6.70 15.67
C ALA A 78 -0.83 -6.95 15.09
N LEU A 79 -1.06 -6.38 13.91
CA LEU A 79 -2.33 -6.51 13.22
C LEU A 79 -2.47 -7.94 12.66
N LEU A 80 -3.03 -8.85 13.47
CA LEU A 80 -3.22 -10.24 13.09
C LEU A 80 -4.23 -10.34 11.94
N GLY A 81 -3.81 -10.91 10.81
CA GLY A 81 -4.63 -11.01 9.60
C GLY A 81 -4.48 -9.85 8.62
N ALA A 82 -3.59 -8.89 8.89
CA ALA A 82 -3.20 -7.86 7.94
C ALA A 82 -2.22 -8.42 6.90
N GLY A 83 -2.77 -9.06 5.87
CA GLY A 83 -2.00 -9.51 4.72
C GLY A 83 -1.31 -8.35 4.00
N PRO A 84 -0.11 -8.55 3.43
CA PRO A 84 0.43 -7.60 2.49
C PRO A 84 -0.57 -7.34 1.35
N LEU A 85 -0.77 -6.08 0.98
CA LEU A 85 -1.63 -5.67 -0.12
C LEU A 85 -0.78 -5.38 -1.34
N LEU A 86 -0.98 -6.12 -2.43
CA LEU A 86 -0.36 -5.81 -3.71
C LEU A 86 -1.32 -4.93 -4.52
N VAL A 87 -0.93 -3.68 -4.76
CA VAL A 87 -1.67 -2.75 -5.63
C VAL A 87 -1.07 -2.77 -7.03
N LEU A 88 -1.85 -3.23 -8.00
CA LEU A 88 -1.41 -3.31 -9.40
C LEU A 88 -1.35 -1.93 -10.04
N ARG A 89 -0.26 -1.67 -10.76
CA ARG A 89 -0.01 -0.40 -11.43
C ARG A 89 -0.94 -0.15 -12.61
N GLU A 90 -1.42 -1.20 -13.27
CA GLU A 90 -2.21 -1.09 -14.49
C GLU A 90 -3.59 -0.47 -14.25
N ASP A 91 -4.33 -0.99 -13.25
CA ASP A 91 -5.72 -0.59 -13.00
C ASP A 91 -5.99 -0.18 -11.53
N GLY A 92 -5.01 -0.38 -10.62
CA GLY A 92 -5.19 -0.11 -9.19
C GLY A 92 -5.84 -1.22 -8.42
N GLN A 93 -6.01 -2.38 -9.04
CA GLN A 93 -6.56 -3.57 -8.39
C GLN A 93 -5.71 -3.94 -7.18
N VAL A 94 -6.38 -4.22 -6.07
CA VAL A 94 -5.76 -4.66 -4.82
C VAL A 94 -5.86 -6.18 -4.75
N VAL A 95 -4.72 -6.83 -4.56
CA VAL A 95 -4.62 -8.27 -4.32
C VAL A 95 -4.16 -8.45 -2.88
N VAL A 96 -5.00 -9.08 -2.06
CA VAL A 96 -4.66 -9.41 -0.67
C VAL A 96 -3.79 -10.65 -0.67
N LEU A 97 -2.53 -10.52 -0.28
CA LEU A 97 -1.65 -11.66 -0.15
C LEU A 97 -1.77 -12.28 1.25
N PRO A 98 -1.63 -13.61 1.38
CA PRO A 98 -1.68 -14.30 2.66
C PRO A 98 -0.52 -13.90 3.58
N THR A 99 -0.83 -13.65 4.87
CA THR A 99 0.13 -13.32 5.94
C THR A 99 1.09 -14.45 6.31
N PHE A 100 0.86 -15.67 5.80
CA PHE A 100 1.67 -16.84 6.15
C PHE A 100 3.04 -16.86 5.46
N TYR A 101 3.20 -16.07 4.40
CA TYR A 101 4.44 -15.94 3.65
C TYR A 101 5.13 -14.61 3.96
N SER A 102 6.47 -14.61 3.93
CA SER A 102 7.25 -13.38 3.86
C SER A 102 6.84 -12.56 2.64
N GLU A 103 7.07 -11.25 2.63
CA GLU A 103 6.70 -10.36 1.53
C GLU A 103 7.26 -10.84 0.17
N GLU A 104 8.51 -11.28 0.17
CA GLU A 104 9.19 -11.84 -1.01
C GLU A 104 8.60 -13.19 -1.45
N ASP A 105 8.25 -14.05 -0.50
CA ASP A 105 7.62 -15.35 -0.75
C ASP A 105 6.21 -15.19 -1.31
N ALA A 106 5.45 -14.23 -0.78
CA ALA A 106 4.10 -13.91 -1.22
C ALA A 106 4.12 -13.37 -2.66
N LEU A 107 5.05 -12.47 -2.96
CA LEU A 107 5.26 -11.97 -4.34
C LEU A 107 5.68 -13.09 -5.28
N ARG A 108 6.62 -13.95 -4.87
CA ARG A 108 7.02 -15.09 -5.68
C ARG A 108 5.84 -16.02 -5.97
N ALA A 109 5.01 -16.33 -4.96
CA ALA A 109 3.83 -17.15 -5.15
C ALA A 109 2.80 -16.50 -6.09
N TYR A 110 2.67 -15.17 -6.05
CA TYR A 110 1.87 -14.41 -7.01
C TYR A 110 2.46 -14.51 -8.44
N GLU A 111 3.77 -14.32 -8.60
CA GLU A 111 4.48 -14.44 -9.88
C GLU A 111 4.44 -15.86 -10.47
N GLU A 112 4.38 -16.89 -9.61
CA GLU A 112 4.19 -18.29 -9.99
C GLU A 112 2.73 -18.63 -10.35
N GLY A 113 1.79 -17.69 -10.23
CA GLY A 113 0.35 -17.91 -10.46
C GLY A 113 -0.31 -18.79 -9.40
N ARG A 114 0.29 -18.92 -8.21
CA ARG A 114 -0.26 -19.70 -7.10
C ARG A 114 -1.28 -18.92 -6.28
N LEU A 115 -1.34 -17.61 -6.47
CA LEU A 115 -2.24 -16.66 -5.80
C LEU A 115 -3.02 -15.84 -6.85
N ASP A 116 -3.46 -16.50 -7.92
CA ASP A 116 -4.03 -15.87 -9.13
C ASP A 116 -5.38 -15.16 -8.91
N GLU A 117 -6.07 -15.42 -7.80
CA GLU A 117 -7.43 -14.95 -7.63
C GLU A 117 -7.49 -14.00 -6.44
N GLY A 118 -7.42 -12.70 -6.76
CA GLY A 118 -7.92 -11.66 -5.88
C GLY A 118 -9.31 -12.07 -5.42
N PHE A 119 -9.57 -11.88 -4.12
CA PHE A 119 -10.88 -12.11 -3.49
C PHE A 119 -12.00 -11.61 -4.41
N GLU A 120 -12.58 -12.51 -5.20
CA GLU A 120 -13.78 -12.24 -5.96
C GLU A 120 -14.82 -11.96 -4.88
N GLN A 121 -15.18 -10.69 -4.71
CA GLN A 121 -16.15 -10.28 -3.70
C GLN A 121 -17.46 -10.99 -4.03
N ALA A 122 -17.73 -12.08 -3.30
CA ALA A 122 -18.97 -12.82 -3.42
C ALA A 122 -20.13 -11.90 -3.00
N GLU A 123 -21.00 -11.62 -3.97
CA GLU A 123 -22.31 -10.97 -3.82
C GLU A 123 -23.21 -11.69 -2.79
#